data_AF-A0A970W4I6-F1
#
_entry.id   AF-A0A970W4I6-F1
#
_cell.length_a   1.000
_cell.length_b   1.000
_cell.length_c   1.000
_cell.angle_alpha   90.00
_cell.angle_beta   90.00
_cell.angle_gamma   90.00
#
_symmetry.space_group_name_H-M   'P 1'
#
loop_
_entity.id
_entity.type
_entity.pdbx_description
1 polymer ?
#
loop_
_entity_poly.entity_id
_entity_poly.type
_entity_poly.pdbx_seq_one_letter_code
_entity_poly.pdbx_strand_id
1 'polypeptide(L)'
;MAEQEQRKGNPIWLGMKLFYDLDWDFSFWHETRWNRFQFADGRPGIIISPQDSDPLTTYSVQPRDLGMEVTKEDLPVLTEGFISGLQALPDCKIESQEESVTGSLIILDARLTFTEDGQTRKRWVQLVYKGQRQYLLIGQGATVEDFEWWLPMFFMAMNTFVIGPRFDIPGGWPPLPARQKQMEEMQRKLEEALAKRQKAQPKAEDVPAVEAPPPDTAADASKAADASKAADASKAADASKAADASKAADASKAEEKPAEAKPKAKSRKKKDAQG
;
A
#
# COMPACT_ATOMS: atom_id res chain seq x y z
N MET A 1 16.02 6.09 -15.64
CA MET A 1 17.40 5.96 -15.11
C MET A 1 17.99 7.27 -14.55
N ALA A 2 17.38 8.45 -14.76
CA ALA A 2 17.94 9.73 -14.28
C ALA A 2 17.73 10.04 -12.77
N GLU A 3 16.95 9.25 -12.03
CA GLU A 3 16.60 9.54 -10.63
C GLU A 3 17.35 8.66 -9.60
N GLN A 4 18.18 7.72 -10.06
CA GLN A 4 19.09 6.95 -9.20
C GLN A 4 20.42 7.68 -8.95
N GLU A 5 20.69 8.79 -9.64
CA GLU A 5 21.91 9.56 -9.42
C GLU A 5 21.88 10.25 -8.04
N GLN A 6 22.57 9.58 -7.12
CA GLN A 6 23.10 10.11 -5.87
C GLN A 6 22.13 10.20 -4.68
N ARG A 7 21.52 9.06 -4.32
CA ARG A 7 21.05 8.82 -2.95
C ARG A 7 22.24 8.75 -1.97
N LYS A 8 22.80 9.90 -1.60
CA LYS A 8 23.74 10.04 -0.48
C LYS A 8 22.96 10.36 0.79
N GLY A 9 23.01 9.48 1.79
CA GLY A 9 22.44 9.72 3.12
C GLY A 9 21.36 8.72 3.52
N ASN A 10 20.37 9.18 4.29
CA ASN A 10 19.15 8.43 4.62
C ASN A 10 17.97 9.07 3.86
N PRO A 11 16.84 8.36 3.67
CA PRO A 11 15.64 8.99 3.15
C PRO A 11 15.23 10.18 4.03
N ILE A 12 14.97 11.32 3.40
CA ILE A 12 14.51 12.52 4.09
C ILE A 12 13.01 12.40 4.34
N TRP A 13 12.64 12.45 5.61
CA TRP A 13 11.27 12.48 6.08
C TRP A 13 10.71 13.90 6.00
N LEU A 14 9.62 14.13 5.26
CA LEU A 14 9.00 15.46 5.16
C LEU A 14 7.70 15.60 5.94
N GLY A 15 6.97 14.51 6.15
CA GLY A 15 5.82 14.52 7.03
C GLY A 15 5.15 13.16 7.15
N MET A 16 4.14 13.09 8.01
CA MET A 16 3.34 11.88 8.21
C MET A 16 1.89 12.14 7.83
N LYS A 17 1.28 11.15 7.19
CA LYS A 17 -0.14 11.10 6.91
C LYS A 17 -0.71 9.79 7.42
N LEU A 18 -1.86 9.87 8.09
CA LEU A 18 -2.61 8.69 8.49
C LEU A 18 -3.33 8.12 7.27
N PHE A 19 -3.11 6.85 6.98
CA PHE A 19 -4.02 6.04 6.17
C PHE A 19 -5.00 5.34 7.09
N TYR A 20 -6.26 5.28 6.68
CA TYR A 20 -7.31 4.58 7.40
C TYR A 20 -8.29 3.97 6.39
N ASP A 21 -8.67 2.71 6.60
CA ASP A 21 -9.68 1.97 5.83
C ASP A 21 -10.84 1.58 6.76
N LEU A 22 -12.04 2.09 6.46
CA LEU A 22 -13.26 1.90 7.26
C LEU A 22 -13.91 0.54 7.07
N ASP A 23 -13.79 -0.04 5.90
CA ASP A 23 -14.42 -1.33 5.61
C ASP A 23 -13.65 -2.46 6.32
N TRP A 24 -12.32 -2.33 6.34
CA TRP A 24 -11.42 -3.31 6.94
C TRP A 24 -10.91 -2.93 8.33
N ASP A 25 -11.34 -1.77 8.83
CA ASP A 25 -11.07 -1.26 10.18
C ASP A 25 -9.57 -1.30 10.55
N PHE A 26 -8.73 -0.72 9.69
CA PHE A 26 -7.30 -0.64 9.96
C PHE A 26 -6.70 0.72 9.62
N SER A 27 -5.55 1.01 10.21
CA SER A 27 -4.85 2.27 10.03
C SER A 27 -3.35 2.14 10.21
N PHE A 28 -2.59 3.04 9.59
CA PHE A 28 -1.15 3.16 9.79
C PHE A 28 -0.66 4.54 9.34
N TRP A 29 0.48 4.97 9.85
CA TRP A 29 1.12 6.21 9.41
C TRP A 29 2.09 5.95 8.26
N HIS A 30 2.13 6.87 7.29
CA HIS A 30 3.04 6.80 6.16
C HIS A 30 3.57 8.19 5.75
N GLU A 31 4.63 8.22 4.94
CA GLU A 31 5.22 9.46 4.41
C GLU A 31 4.24 10.19 3.48
N THR A 32 4.14 11.51 3.60
CA THR A 32 3.13 12.34 2.89
C THR A 32 3.33 12.38 1.38
N ARG A 33 4.56 12.21 0.91
CA ARG A 33 4.91 12.24 -0.52
C ARG A 33 4.70 10.92 -1.26
N TRP A 34 4.44 9.83 -0.54
CA TRP A 34 4.26 8.57 -1.23
C TRP A 34 2.91 8.52 -1.95
N ASN A 35 2.94 7.97 -3.15
CA ASN A 35 1.81 7.81 -4.04
C ASN A 35 0.98 6.59 -3.62
N ARG A 36 -0.32 6.64 -3.88
CA ARG A 36 -1.27 5.58 -3.54
C ARG A 36 -1.73 4.89 -4.81
N PHE A 37 -1.74 3.56 -4.77
CA PHE A 37 -2.19 2.71 -5.86
C PHE A 37 -3.21 1.70 -5.35
N GLN A 38 -4.14 1.35 -6.24
CA GLN A 38 -5.04 0.23 -6.03
C GLN A 38 -4.41 -1.03 -6.62
N PHE A 39 -4.77 -2.19 -6.07
CA PHE A 39 -4.39 -3.45 -6.69
C PHE A 39 -5.09 -3.60 -8.05
N ALA A 40 -4.34 -4.01 -9.08
CA ALA A 40 -4.84 -4.11 -10.45
C ALA A 40 -5.97 -5.14 -10.63
N ASP A 41 -6.00 -6.17 -9.77
CA ASP A 41 -7.04 -7.21 -9.75
C ASP A 41 -8.29 -6.81 -8.96
N GLY A 42 -8.34 -5.58 -8.44
CA GLY A 42 -9.48 -5.05 -7.69
C GLY A 42 -9.65 -5.65 -6.29
N ARG A 43 -8.67 -6.42 -5.80
CA ARG A 43 -8.73 -6.93 -4.42
C ARG A 43 -8.64 -5.78 -3.41
N PRO A 44 -9.24 -5.94 -2.22
CA PRO A 44 -9.19 -4.91 -1.20
C PRO A 44 -7.76 -4.66 -0.73
N GLY A 45 -7.51 -3.43 -0.27
CA GLY A 45 -6.24 -3.02 0.29
C GLY A 45 -5.68 -1.75 -0.34
N ILE A 46 -4.43 -1.47 -0.03
CA ILE A 46 -3.73 -0.28 -0.51
C ILE A 46 -2.28 -0.62 -0.79
N ILE A 47 -1.75 -0.03 -1.85
CA ILE A 47 -0.32 0.03 -2.15
C ILE A 47 0.10 1.49 -1.98
N ILE A 48 1.20 1.72 -1.29
CA ILE A 48 1.82 3.03 -1.16
C ILE A 48 3.29 2.91 -1.63
N SER A 49 3.75 3.84 -2.46
CA SER A 49 5.11 3.80 -3.02
C SER A 49 5.70 5.20 -3.17
N PRO A 50 7.02 5.38 -2.98
CA PRO A 50 7.67 6.66 -3.27
C PRO A 50 7.72 6.98 -4.77
N GLN A 51 7.62 5.99 -5.67
CA GLN A 51 7.54 6.19 -7.11
C GLN A 51 6.09 6.47 -7.55
N ASP A 52 5.92 7.22 -8.63
CA ASP A 52 4.62 7.63 -9.17
C ASP A 52 4.05 6.66 -10.22
N SER A 53 4.93 5.90 -10.87
CA SER A 53 4.62 5.14 -12.09
C SER A 53 4.87 3.64 -11.94
N ASP A 54 5.79 3.22 -11.07
CA ASP A 54 6.15 1.82 -10.90
C ASP A 54 6.37 1.45 -9.42
N PRO A 55 5.39 0.81 -8.76
CA PRO A 55 5.42 0.57 -7.31
C PRO A 55 6.28 -0.64 -6.90
N LEU A 56 7.44 -0.85 -7.53
CA LEU A 56 8.35 -1.95 -7.18
C LEU A 56 8.94 -1.82 -5.78
N THR A 57 9.19 -0.57 -5.36
CA THR A 57 9.49 -0.23 -3.97
C THR A 57 8.19 0.23 -3.33
N THR A 58 7.67 -0.51 -2.37
CA THR A 58 6.31 -0.29 -1.86
C THR A 58 6.12 -0.75 -0.42
N TYR A 59 5.21 -0.08 0.28
CA TYR A 59 4.49 -0.62 1.42
C TYR A 59 3.05 -0.93 0.99
N SER A 60 2.56 -2.14 1.26
CA SER A 60 1.18 -2.51 0.95
C SER A 60 0.50 -3.21 2.12
N VAL A 61 -0.82 -3.07 2.20
CA VAL A 61 -1.68 -3.79 3.14
C VAL A 61 -2.80 -4.42 2.34
N GLN A 62 -2.95 -5.73 2.45
CA GLN A 62 -4.00 -6.51 1.80
C GLN A 62 -4.81 -7.26 2.87
N PRO A 63 -6.01 -6.76 3.21
CA PRO A 63 -6.89 -7.45 4.14
C PRO A 63 -7.68 -8.56 3.43
N ARG A 64 -8.10 -9.57 4.21
CA ARG A 64 -8.93 -10.68 3.76
C ARG A 64 -9.83 -11.17 4.88
N ASP A 65 -11.06 -11.52 4.53
CA ASP A 65 -11.95 -12.29 5.40
C ASP A 65 -11.73 -13.78 5.15
N LEU A 66 -11.47 -14.52 6.22
CA LEU A 66 -11.25 -15.96 6.18
C LEU A 66 -12.55 -16.75 6.28
N GLY A 67 -13.65 -16.12 6.74
CA GLY A 67 -14.93 -16.80 6.99
C GLY A 67 -14.90 -17.81 8.13
N MET A 68 -13.80 -17.88 8.89
CA MET A 68 -13.62 -18.73 10.06
C MET A 68 -12.81 -17.98 11.11
N GLU A 69 -13.11 -18.23 12.38
CA GLU A 69 -12.36 -17.64 13.49
C GLU A 69 -10.99 -18.30 13.59
N VAL A 70 -9.95 -17.47 13.65
CA VAL A 70 -8.57 -17.89 13.89
C VAL A 70 -8.28 -17.75 15.37
N THR A 71 -7.83 -18.84 15.99
CA THR A 71 -7.45 -18.88 17.40
C THR A 71 -5.96 -19.17 17.57
N LYS A 72 -5.45 -19.01 18.80
CA LYS A 72 -4.05 -19.28 19.12
C LYS A 72 -3.65 -20.74 18.86
N GLU A 73 -4.60 -21.67 18.90
CA GLU A 73 -4.40 -23.09 18.62
C GLU A 73 -4.05 -23.35 17.15
N ASP A 74 -4.42 -22.43 16.24
CA ASP A 74 -4.11 -22.53 14.82
C ASP A 74 -2.65 -22.11 14.51
N LEU A 75 -1.94 -21.49 15.45
CA LEU A 75 -0.59 -20.95 15.24
C LEU A 75 0.37 -21.92 14.51
N PRO A 76 0.50 -23.21 14.90
CA PRO A 76 1.41 -24.13 14.21
C PRO A 76 1.07 -24.30 12.72
N VAL A 77 -0.21 -24.41 12.38
CA VAL A 77 -0.67 -24.58 10.98
C VAL A 77 -0.48 -23.28 10.20
N LEU A 78 -0.75 -22.13 10.83
CA LEU A 78 -0.53 -20.82 10.20
C LEU A 78 0.96 -20.57 9.93
N THR A 79 1.84 -20.90 10.88
CA THR A 79 3.29 -20.81 10.72
C THR A 79 3.78 -21.71 9.59
N GLU A 80 3.33 -22.97 9.54
CA GLU A 80 3.69 -23.90 8.47
C GLU A 80 3.26 -23.37 7.10
N GLY A 81 2.00 -22.91 6.98
CA GLY A 81 1.47 -22.33 5.75
C GLY A 81 2.20 -21.05 5.35
N PHE A 82 2.55 -20.18 6.31
CA PHE A 82 3.30 -18.95 6.07
C PHE A 82 4.68 -19.25 5.51
N ILE A 83 5.45 -20.12 6.16
CA ILE A 83 6.81 -20.47 5.72
C ILE A 83 6.79 -21.19 4.38
N SER A 84 5.86 -22.11 4.18
CA SER A 84 5.69 -22.79 2.89
C SER A 84 5.39 -21.78 1.77
N GLY A 85 4.54 -20.78 2.03
CA GLY A 85 4.24 -19.71 1.07
C GLY A 85 5.45 -18.84 0.73
N LEU A 86 6.28 -18.49 1.72
CA LEU A 86 7.51 -17.75 1.48
C LEU A 86 8.53 -18.57 0.68
N GLN A 87 8.74 -19.83 1.04
CA GLN A 87 9.69 -20.73 0.38
C GLN A 87 9.30 -21.09 -1.06
N ALA A 88 8.04 -20.90 -1.44
CA ALA A 88 7.59 -21.06 -2.82
C ALA A 88 8.13 -19.97 -3.77
N LEU A 89 8.68 -18.86 -3.24
CA LEU A 89 9.31 -17.81 -4.05
C LEU A 89 10.66 -18.29 -4.62
N PRO A 90 11.00 -17.94 -5.88
CA PRO A 90 12.29 -18.33 -6.48
C PRO A 90 13.48 -17.80 -5.66
N ASP A 91 14.48 -18.65 -5.44
CA ASP A 91 15.70 -18.35 -4.68
C ASP A 91 15.43 -17.73 -3.28
N CYS A 92 14.30 -18.08 -2.67
CA CYS A 92 13.91 -17.51 -1.39
C CYS A 92 14.92 -17.84 -0.29
N LYS A 93 15.39 -16.80 0.40
CA LYS A 93 16.21 -16.90 1.61
C LYS A 93 15.57 -16.08 2.72
N ILE A 94 15.01 -16.78 3.71
CA ILE A 94 14.48 -16.16 4.93
C ILE A 94 15.68 -15.75 5.81
N GLU A 95 15.78 -14.46 6.13
CA GLU A 95 16.85 -13.89 6.96
C GLU A 95 16.46 -13.86 8.44
N SER A 96 15.21 -13.54 8.73
CA SER A 96 14.64 -13.52 10.07
C SER A 96 13.18 -13.93 10.05
N GLN A 97 12.73 -14.52 11.15
CA GLN A 97 11.35 -14.90 11.39
C GLN A 97 11.03 -14.64 12.85
N GLU A 98 9.86 -14.05 13.11
CA GLU A 98 9.33 -13.84 14.45
C GLU A 98 7.85 -14.21 14.49
N GLU A 99 7.41 -14.70 15.64
CA GLU A 99 6.02 -15.07 15.90
C GLU A 99 5.59 -14.44 17.22
N SER A 100 4.39 -13.88 17.26
CA SER A 100 3.86 -13.25 18.45
C SER A 100 2.36 -13.49 18.58
N VAL A 101 1.92 -13.74 19.82
CA VAL A 101 0.52 -13.89 20.17
C VAL A 101 0.21 -12.96 21.33
N THR A 102 -0.74 -12.04 21.14
CA THR A 102 -1.19 -11.10 22.17
C THR A 102 -2.71 -11.10 22.24
N GLY A 103 -3.28 -11.77 23.24
CA GLY A 103 -4.73 -11.98 23.32
C GLY A 103 -5.23 -12.81 22.14
N SER A 104 -6.14 -12.25 21.32
CA SER A 104 -6.64 -12.86 20.09
C SER A 104 -5.89 -12.43 18.83
N LEU A 105 -4.82 -11.64 18.98
CA LEU A 105 -3.99 -11.17 17.88
C LEU A 105 -2.83 -12.14 17.67
N ILE A 106 -2.67 -12.64 16.45
CA ILE A 106 -1.52 -13.46 16.03
C ILE A 106 -0.75 -12.70 14.97
N ILE A 107 0.57 -12.63 15.11
CA ILE A 107 1.47 -11.98 14.16
C ILE A 107 2.54 -12.99 13.75
N LEU A 108 2.69 -13.19 12.45
CA LEU A 108 3.81 -13.91 11.84
C LEU A 108 4.60 -12.90 11.01
N ASP A 109 5.90 -12.77 11.28
CA ASP A 109 6.77 -11.78 10.66
C ASP A 109 7.97 -12.47 10.03
N ALA A 110 8.37 -12.04 8.84
CA ALA A 110 9.59 -12.50 8.19
C ALA A 110 10.24 -11.42 7.34
N ARG A 111 11.57 -11.44 7.30
CA ARG A 111 12.37 -10.71 6.31
C ARG A 111 13.08 -11.72 5.42
N LEU A 112 13.04 -11.49 4.11
CA LEU A 112 13.57 -12.42 3.14
C LEU A 112 14.11 -11.71 1.90
N THR A 113 15.01 -12.39 1.19
CA THR A 113 15.36 -12.08 -0.20
C THR A 113 14.82 -13.15 -1.13
N PHE A 114 14.49 -12.78 -2.37
CA PHE A 114 13.98 -13.69 -3.39
C PHE A 114 14.26 -13.10 -4.78
N THR A 115 14.14 -13.92 -5.83
CA THR A 115 14.31 -13.51 -7.22
C THR A 115 12.95 -13.36 -7.91
N GLU A 116 12.73 -12.24 -8.59
CA GLU A 116 11.54 -11.96 -9.38
C GLU A 116 11.95 -11.19 -10.64
N ASP A 117 11.53 -11.68 -11.81
CA ASP A 117 11.91 -11.15 -13.13
C ASP A 117 13.43 -11.01 -13.32
N GLY A 118 14.19 -11.95 -12.76
CA GLY A 118 15.66 -11.95 -12.80
C GLY A 118 16.34 -10.94 -11.87
N GLN A 119 15.57 -10.19 -11.07
CA GLN A 119 16.09 -9.24 -10.08
C GLN A 119 15.95 -9.81 -8.67
N THR A 120 17.05 -9.80 -7.91
CA THR A 120 16.98 -10.10 -6.47
C THR A 120 16.38 -8.91 -5.73
N ARG A 121 15.35 -9.19 -4.93
CA ARG A 121 14.59 -8.22 -4.13
C ARG A 121 14.65 -8.60 -2.66
N LYS A 122 14.33 -7.64 -1.79
CA LYS A 122 14.16 -7.87 -0.36
C LYS A 122 12.78 -7.41 0.09
N ARG A 123 12.17 -8.22 0.95
CA ARG A 123 10.79 -8.06 1.42
C ARG A 123 10.72 -8.28 2.93
N TRP A 124 9.96 -7.44 3.60
CA TRP A 124 9.47 -7.63 4.96
C TRP A 124 7.98 -7.95 4.87
N VAL A 125 7.61 -9.17 5.26
CA VAL A 125 6.24 -9.67 5.25
C VAL A 125 5.76 -9.81 6.67
N GLN A 126 4.57 -9.31 6.96
CA GLN A 126 3.89 -9.52 8.22
C GLN A 126 2.45 -9.98 7.96
N LEU A 127 2.07 -11.14 8.49
CA LEU A 127 0.70 -11.62 8.53
C LEU A 127 0.12 -11.36 9.92
N VAL A 128 -0.98 -10.61 9.97
CA VAL A 128 -1.69 -10.28 11.20
C VAL A 128 -3.08 -10.92 11.15
N TYR A 129 -3.42 -11.71 12.16
CA TYR A 129 -4.73 -12.33 12.31
C TYR A 129 -5.46 -11.77 13.53
N LYS A 130 -6.74 -11.42 13.35
CA LYS A 130 -7.63 -10.97 14.44
C LYS A 130 -9.06 -11.42 14.17
N GLY A 131 -9.54 -12.39 14.96
CA GLY A 131 -10.86 -12.99 14.74
C GLY A 131 -10.92 -13.71 13.39
N GLN A 132 -11.82 -13.29 12.49
CA GLN A 132 -11.96 -13.89 11.15
C GLN A 132 -11.14 -13.18 10.06
N ARG A 133 -10.38 -12.14 10.42
CA ARG A 133 -9.67 -11.31 9.45
C ARG A 133 -8.18 -11.61 9.45
N GLN A 134 -7.60 -11.62 8.25
CA GLN A 134 -6.17 -11.64 7.99
C GLN A 134 -5.77 -10.31 7.33
N TYR A 135 -4.61 -9.78 7.69
CA TYR A 135 -3.99 -8.62 7.05
C TYR A 135 -2.58 -9.01 6.63
N LEU A 136 -2.30 -8.95 5.33
CA LEU A 136 -0.97 -9.13 4.77
C LEU A 136 -0.33 -7.76 4.57
N LEU A 137 0.71 -7.48 5.35
CA LEU A 137 1.50 -6.27 5.23
C LEU A 137 2.81 -6.63 4.54
N ILE A 138 3.21 -5.84 3.55
CA ILE A 138 4.45 -6.04 2.81
C ILE A 138 5.18 -4.71 2.68
N GLY A 139 6.41 -4.64 3.18
CA GLY A 139 7.41 -3.64 2.78
C GLY A 139 8.41 -4.28 1.82
N GLN A 140 8.57 -3.74 0.61
CA GLN A 140 9.43 -4.30 -0.42
C GLN A 140 10.28 -3.22 -1.06
N GLY A 141 11.55 -3.52 -1.32
CA GLY A 141 12.39 -2.73 -2.22
C GLY A 141 12.43 -3.33 -3.62
N ALA A 142 12.57 -2.46 -4.63
CA ALA A 142 12.82 -2.88 -6.01
C ALA A 142 14.14 -3.66 -6.15
N THR A 143 15.10 -3.38 -5.27
CA THR A 143 16.33 -4.15 -5.04
C THR A 143 16.55 -4.30 -3.53
N VAL A 144 17.58 -5.05 -3.14
CA VAL A 144 18.00 -5.15 -1.73
C VAL A 144 18.42 -3.78 -1.19
N GLU A 145 19.15 -2.99 -1.96
CA GLU A 145 19.62 -1.65 -1.58
C GLU A 145 18.45 -0.67 -1.42
N ASP A 146 17.47 -0.73 -2.31
CA ASP A 146 16.23 0.05 -2.20
C ASP A 146 15.47 -0.29 -0.92
N PHE A 147 15.42 -1.58 -0.56
CA PHE A 147 14.79 -2.01 0.68
C PHE A 147 15.50 -1.41 1.91
N GLU A 148 16.83 -1.52 1.98
CA GLU A 148 17.60 -1.00 3.12
C GLU A 148 17.50 0.53 3.22
N TRP A 149 17.52 1.22 2.08
CA TRP A 149 17.31 2.66 2.02
C TRP A 149 15.96 3.07 2.61
N TRP A 150 14.88 2.39 2.22
CA TRP A 150 13.51 2.73 2.65
C TRP A 150 13.07 2.04 3.96
N LEU A 151 13.92 1.20 4.55
CA LEU A 151 13.61 0.45 5.77
C LEU A 151 13.05 1.33 6.92
N PRO A 152 13.58 2.54 7.20
CA PRO A 152 12.98 3.40 8.24
C PRO A 152 11.52 3.75 7.97
N MET A 153 11.12 3.91 6.71
CA MET A 153 9.75 4.23 6.31
C MET A 153 8.84 2.99 6.40
N PHE A 154 9.33 1.83 5.98
CA PHE A 154 8.62 0.56 6.18
C PHE A 154 8.42 0.28 7.67
N PHE A 155 9.45 0.51 8.49
CA PHE A 155 9.40 0.31 9.94
C PHE A 155 8.34 1.16 10.61
N MET A 156 8.20 2.43 10.23
CA MET A 156 7.11 3.27 10.72
C MET A 156 5.75 2.67 10.33
N ALA A 157 5.53 2.38 9.05
CA ALA A 157 4.22 1.94 8.58
C ALA A 157 3.81 0.59 9.21
N MET A 158 4.74 -0.36 9.29
CA MET A 158 4.56 -1.65 9.96
C MET A 158 4.23 -1.49 11.45
N ASN A 159 5.06 -0.76 12.20
CA ASN A 159 4.88 -0.67 13.66
C ASN A 159 3.74 0.24 14.11
N THR A 160 3.28 1.12 13.22
CA THR A 160 2.09 1.94 13.50
C THR A 160 0.81 1.31 12.99
N PHE A 161 0.85 0.11 12.43
CA PHE A 161 -0.35 -0.60 12.01
C PHE A 161 -1.25 -0.94 13.20
N VAL A 162 -2.52 -0.56 13.10
CA VAL A 162 -3.53 -0.80 14.14
C VAL A 162 -4.81 -1.30 13.47
N ILE A 163 -5.39 -2.37 14.03
CA ILE A 163 -6.73 -2.86 13.68
C ILE A 163 -7.71 -2.35 14.73
N GLY A 164 -8.69 -1.56 14.31
CA GLY A 164 -9.63 -0.89 15.19
C GLY A 164 -9.43 0.62 15.31
N PRO A 165 -10.20 1.24 16.21
CA PRO A 165 -10.04 2.64 16.56
C PRO A 165 -8.66 2.92 17.18
N ARG A 166 -8.03 3.99 16.73
CA ARG A 166 -6.84 4.62 17.29
C ARG A 166 -7.22 5.51 18.46
N PHE A 167 -7.07 4.99 19.67
CA PHE A 167 -7.23 5.76 20.90
C PHE A 167 -6.01 6.65 21.22
N ASP A 168 -4.89 6.44 20.53
CA ASP A 168 -3.69 7.27 20.59
C ASP A 168 -3.88 8.65 19.95
N ILE A 169 -4.93 8.83 19.15
CA ILE A 169 -5.28 10.12 18.55
C ILE A 169 -6.36 10.81 19.39
N PRO A 170 -6.15 12.07 19.84
CA PRO A 170 -7.15 12.82 20.58
C PRO A 170 -8.52 12.82 19.88
N GLY A 171 -9.53 12.30 20.56
CA GLY A 171 -10.89 12.20 20.03
C GLY A 171 -11.24 10.89 19.32
N GLY A 172 -10.32 9.92 19.26
CA GLY A 172 -10.51 8.59 18.66
C GLY A 172 -10.63 8.64 17.14
N TRP A 173 -9.75 7.95 16.41
CA TRP A 173 -9.83 7.87 14.95
C TRP A 173 -9.96 6.41 14.47
N PRO A 174 -10.99 6.04 13.68
CA PRO A 174 -11.95 6.93 13.07
C PRO A 174 -12.89 7.55 14.09
N PRO A 175 -13.53 8.65 13.68
CA PRO A 175 -14.78 9.02 14.31
C PRO A 175 -15.71 7.79 14.33
N LEU A 176 -16.11 7.35 15.54
CA LEU A 176 -17.00 6.20 15.76
C LEU A 176 -18.16 6.16 14.74
N PRO A 177 -18.75 5.00 14.40
CA PRO A 177 -19.79 4.90 13.37
C PRO A 177 -20.93 5.91 13.49
N ALA A 178 -21.31 6.28 14.72
CA ALA A 178 -22.27 7.36 14.99
C ALA A 178 -21.79 8.72 14.45
N ARG A 179 -20.52 9.04 14.64
CA ARG A 179 -19.86 10.26 14.15
C ARG A 179 -19.58 10.19 12.65
N GLN A 180 -19.40 9.00 12.06
CA GLN A 180 -19.31 8.84 10.60
C GLN A 180 -20.64 9.17 9.91
N LYS A 181 -21.76 8.61 10.38
CA LYS A 181 -23.10 8.98 9.91
C LYS A 181 -23.35 10.48 10.02
N GLN A 182 -22.87 11.12 11.10
CA GLN A 182 -22.95 12.57 11.26
C GLN A 182 -22.10 13.33 10.23
N MET A 183 -20.90 12.85 9.88
CA MET A 183 -20.07 13.47 8.85
C MET A 183 -20.68 13.33 7.45
N GLU A 184 -21.20 12.15 7.10
CA GLU A 184 -21.90 11.92 5.83
C GLU A 184 -23.14 12.81 5.73
N GLU A 185 -23.93 12.90 6.81
CA GLU A 185 -25.08 13.80 6.88
C GLU A 185 -24.66 15.27 6.76
N MET A 186 -23.54 15.66 7.37
CA MET A 186 -22.98 17.01 7.29
C MET A 186 -22.47 17.34 5.88
N GLN A 187 -21.80 16.40 5.21
CA GLN A 187 -21.36 16.54 3.82
C GLN A 187 -22.57 16.69 2.89
N ARG A 188 -23.60 15.84 3.04
CA ARG A 188 -24.84 15.96 2.26
C ARG A 188 -25.51 17.31 2.48
N LYS A 189 -25.61 17.78 3.73
CA LYS A 189 -26.14 19.12 4.05
C LYS A 189 -25.33 20.25 3.42
N LEU A 190 -24.00 20.12 3.39
CA LEU A 190 -23.11 21.09 2.77
C LEU A 190 -23.31 21.13 1.24
N GLU A 191 -23.40 19.98 0.59
CA GLU A 191 -23.68 19.87 -0.85
C GLU A 191 -25.06 20.43 -1.20
N GLU A 192 -26.09 20.11 -0.43
CA GLU A 192 -27.43 20.68 -0.59
C GLU A 192 -27.42 22.21 -0.44
N ALA A 193 -26.66 22.74 0.53
CA ALA A 193 -26.52 24.18 0.74
C ALA A 193 -25.79 24.87 -0.41
N LEU A 194 -24.72 24.26 -0.94
CA LEU A 194 -24.00 24.76 -2.12
C LEU A 194 -24.89 24.75 -3.36
N ALA A 195 -25.64 23.67 -3.59
CA ALA A 195 -26.60 23.57 -4.68
C ALA A 195 -27.71 24.63 -4.58
N LYS A 196 -28.22 24.89 -3.36
CA LYS A 196 -29.19 25.98 -3.13
C LYS A 196 -28.59 27.35 -3.40
N ARG A 197 -27.34 27.60 -2.98
CA ARG A 197 -26.65 28.88 -3.22
C ARG A 197 -26.40 29.13 -4.71
N GLN A 198 -26.03 28.09 -5.47
CA GLN A 198 -25.87 28.20 -6.93
C GLN A 198 -27.20 28.52 -7.62
N LYS A 199 -28.31 27.91 -7.18
CA LYS A 199 -29.65 28.23 -7.71
C LYS A 199 -30.14 29.63 -7.32
N ALA A 200 -29.71 30.13 -6.16
CA ALA A 200 -30.10 31.45 -5.65
C ALA A 200 -29.19 32.58 -6.13
N GLN A 201 -28.06 32.29 -6.79
CA GLN A 201 -27.30 33.34 -7.45
C GLN A 201 -28.17 33.91 -8.57
N PRO A 202 -28.57 35.20 -8.49
CA PRO A 202 -29.33 35.82 -9.55
C PRO A 202 -28.53 35.70 -10.84
N LYS A 203 -29.17 35.21 -11.90
CA LYS A 203 -28.64 35.30 -13.26
C LYS A 203 -28.17 36.74 -13.45
N ALA A 204 -26.88 36.94 -13.67
CA ALA A 204 -26.26 38.26 -13.86
C ALA A 204 -26.66 38.90 -15.20
N GLU A 205 -27.88 38.65 -15.68
CA GLU A 205 -28.41 39.11 -16.96
C GLU A 205 -29.12 40.48 -16.87
N ASP A 206 -29.35 41.02 -15.67
CA ASP A 206 -29.94 42.36 -15.47
C ASP A 206 -29.09 43.25 -14.55
N VAL A 207 -27.77 43.32 -14.78
CA VAL A 207 -27.05 44.53 -14.37
C VAL A 207 -27.34 45.55 -15.48
N PRO A 208 -28.15 46.60 -15.22
CA PRO A 208 -28.32 47.66 -16.21
C PRO A 208 -26.93 48.18 -16.55
N ALA A 209 -26.64 48.28 -17.85
CA ALA A 209 -25.43 48.88 -18.34
C ALA A 209 -25.25 50.22 -17.62
N VAL A 210 -24.30 50.27 -16.67
CA VAL A 210 -23.90 51.54 -16.06
C VAL A 210 -23.26 52.30 -17.20
N GLU A 211 -24.00 53.29 -17.67
CA GLU A 211 -23.61 54.24 -18.70
C GLU A 211 -22.20 54.74 -18.36
N ALA A 212 -21.26 54.47 -19.27
CA ALA A 212 -19.88 54.85 -19.10
C ALA A 212 -19.81 56.37 -18.84
N PRO A 213 -19.11 56.83 -17.80
CA PRO A 213 -18.91 58.26 -17.60
C PRO A 213 -18.20 58.85 -18.84
N PRO A 214 -18.57 60.09 -19.23
CA PRO A 214 -18.06 60.71 -20.46
C PRO A 214 -16.53 60.83 -20.46
N PRO A 215 -15.89 60.71 -21.64
CA PRO A 215 -14.44 60.83 -21.77
C PRO A 215 -14.08 62.31 -21.85
N ASP A 216 -13.84 62.97 -20.71
CA ASP A 216 -13.15 64.27 -20.69
C ASP A 216 -12.51 64.55 -19.32
N THR A 217 -11.25 64.13 -19.15
CA THR A 217 -10.14 65.06 -18.86
C THR A 217 -8.83 64.28 -18.74
N ALA A 218 -7.95 64.53 -19.71
CA ALA A 218 -6.57 64.13 -19.69
C ALA A 218 -5.78 64.96 -18.66
N ALA A 219 -5.11 64.31 -17.73
CA ALA A 219 -3.88 64.75 -17.08
C ALA A 219 -3.20 63.48 -16.56
N ASP A 220 -2.32 62.89 -17.37
CA ASP A 220 -0.86 63.08 -17.26
C ASP A 220 -0.30 62.59 -15.92
N ALA A 221 0.13 61.33 -15.91
CA ALA A 221 1.23 60.87 -15.08
C ALA A 221 1.81 59.60 -15.71
N SER A 222 2.67 59.84 -16.68
CA SER A 222 3.76 58.97 -17.10
C SER A 222 4.43 58.26 -15.90
N LYS A 223 4.81 56.97 -16.03
CA LYS A 223 6.21 56.50 -15.97
C LYS A 223 6.38 55.01 -15.56
N ALA A 224 6.96 54.26 -16.51
CA ALA A 224 7.90 53.11 -16.38
C ALA A 224 7.37 51.80 -15.73
N ALA A 225 7.74 50.58 -16.13
CA ALA A 225 8.55 49.99 -17.21
C ALA A 225 8.10 48.52 -17.22
N ASP A 226 7.76 47.90 -18.35
CA ASP A 226 8.67 47.25 -19.31
C ASP A 226 9.57 46.16 -18.72
N ALA A 227 9.14 44.91 -18.89
CA ALA A 227 9.95 43.71 -19.13
C ALA A 227 8.95 42.56 -19.38
N SER A 228 8.67 42.21 -20.63
CA SER A 228 9.38 41.15 -21.39
C SER A 228 9.22 39.75 -20.77
N LYS A 229 9.00 38.64 -21.47
CA LYS A 229 8.90 38.29 -22.90
C LYS A 229 8.90 36.74 -22.93
N ALA A 230 8.09 36.14 -23.79
CA ALA A 230 8.17 34.76 -24.31
C ALA A 230 8.02 33.60 -23.27
N ALA A 231 7.52 32.41 -23.61
CA ALA A 231 7.46 31.75 -24.89
C ALA A 231 6.23 30.84 -25.04
N ASP A 232 5.77 30.82 -26.27
CA ASP A 232 4.91 29.86 -26.93
C ASP A 232 5.69 28.55 -27.17
N ALA A 233 5.07 27.38 -26.94
CA ALA A 233 5.52 26.08 -27.45
C ALA A 233 4.45 24.98 -27.30
N SER A 234 3.53 24.94 -28.26
CA SER A 234 3.22 23.77 -29.11
C SER A 234 3.47 22.32 -28.60
N LYS A 235 2.38 21.53 -28.61
CA LYS A 235 2.13 20.36 -29.51
C LYS A 235 2.83 19.00 -29.25
N ALA A 236 1.99 17.96 -29.32
CA ALA A 236 2.24 16.52 -29.57
C ALA A 236 2.82 15.72 -28.36
N ALA A 237 2.59 14.42 -28.17
CA ALA A 237 2.04 13.38 -29.03
C ALA A 237 1.45 12.23 -28.20
N ASP A 238 0.53 11.53 -28.86
CA ASP A 238 0.12 10.15 -28.67
C ASP A 238 1.32 9.19 -28.48
N ALA A 239 1.27 8.30 -27.48
CA ALA A 239 2.12 7.11 -27.39
C ALA A 239 1.54 6.05 -26.44
N SER A 240 0.73 5.16 -27.01
CA SER A 240 0.96 3.71 -27.03
C SER A 240 1.21 2.95 -25.71
N LYS A 241 0.21 2.13 -25.34
CA LYS A 241 0.31 0.64 -25.32
C LYS A 241 1.43 0.03 -24.44
N ALA A 242 1.04 -0.42 -23.24
CA ALA A 242 1.62 -1.59 -22.56
C ALA A 242 0.44 -2.52 -22.23
N ALA A 243 0.22 -3.58 -23.03
CA ALA A 243 0.86 -4.89 -22.90
C ALA A 243 0.24 -5.70 -21.75
N ASP A 244 -0.90 -6.26 -22.11
CA ASP A 244 -1.61 -7.36 -21.47
C ASP A 244 -0.72 -8.62 -21.52
N ALA A 245 -0.31 -9.11 -20.35
CA ALA A 245 0.27 -10.42 -20.12
C ALA A 245 -0.03 -10.75 -18.65
N SER A 246 -0.82 -11.76 -18.31
CA SER A 246 -0.46 -13.15 -18.59
C SER A 246 -1.67 -14.07 -18.46
N LYS A 247 -1.93 -14.77 -19.57
CA LYS A 247 -2.70 -16.01 -19.66
C LYS A 247 -1.70 -17.16 -19.70
N ALA A 248 -1.79 -18.10 -18.75
CA ALA A 248 -1.22 -19.45 -18.84
C ALA A 248 -2.14 -20.37 -18.03
N ALA A 249 -3.00 -21.17 -18.69
CA ALA A 249 -2.78 -22.58 -19.05
C ALA A 249 -2.70 -23.45 -17.77
N ASP A 250 -3.72 -24.17 -17.32
CA ASP A 250 -4.52 -25.23 -17.95
C ASP A 250 -3.72 -26.16 -18.88
N ALA A 251 -3.18 -27.22 -18.29
CA ALA A 251 -2.78 -28.46 -18.94
C ALA A 251 -2.73 -29.61 -17.92
N SER A 252 -3.85 -30.32 -17.79
CA SER A 252 -4.00 -31.78 -17.75
C SER A 252 -2.78 -32.69 -17.46
N LYS A 253 -2.94 -33.50 -16.40
CA LYS A 253 -3.00 -34.98 -16.40
C LYS A 253 -1.91 -35.76 -17.17
N ALA A 254 -1.05 -36.44 -16.42
CA ALA A 254 -0.52 -37.75 -16.78
C ALA A 254 -0.24 -38.59 -15.52
N GLU A 255 -0.90 -39.75 -15.46
CA GLU A 255 -0.58 -40.85 -14.55
C GLU A 255 0.76 -41.46 -14.95
N GLU A 256 1.68 -41.67 -14.00
CA GLU A 256 2.62 -42.78 -14.13
C GLU A 256 3.00 -43.33 -12.74
N LYS A 257 2.54 -44.56 -12.51
CA LYS A 257 2.89 -45.44 -11.39
C LYS A 257 4.27 -46.04 -11.66
N PRO A 258 5.14 -46.18 -10.65
CA PRO A 258 6.00 -47.35 -10.63
C PRO A 258 5.98 -48.11 -9.31
N ALA A 259 5.76 -49.41 -9.49
CA ALA A 259 6.18 -50.58 -8.72
C ALA A 259 6.79 -50.38 -7.31
N GLU A 260 6.01 -50.85 -6.34
CA GLU A 260 6.38 -51.18 -4.97
C GLU A 260 7.44 -52.31 -4.94
N ALA A 261 8.66 -51.99 -4.47
CA ALA A 261 9.73 -52.95 -4.24
C ALA A 261 9.83 -53.32 -2.75
N LYS A 262 9.83 -54.63 -2.48
CA LYS A 262 9.83 -55.28 -1.16
C LYS A 262 10.98 -54.83 -0.22
N PRO A 263 10.76 -54.84 1.11
CA PRO A 263 11.78 -54.51 2.10
C PRO A 263 12.80 -55.65 2.32
N LYS A 264 14.09 -55.31 2.30
CA LYS A 264 15.15 -56.20 2.81
C LYS A 264 15.44 -55.88 4.27
N ALA A 265 15.10 -56.83 5.14
CA ALA A 265 15.54 -56.90 6.52
C ALA A 265 17.09 -56.93 6.60
N LYS A 266 17.67 -56.07 7.44
CA LYS A 266 19.03 -56.26 7.97
C LYS A 266 19.08 -55.94 9.46
N SER A 267 19.20 -57.05 10.19
CA SER A 267 19.72 -57.19 11.54
C SER A 267 21.03 -56.43 11.80
N ARG A 268 21.08 -55.65 12.89
CA ARG A 268 22.30 -55.30 13.66
C ARG A 268 21.90 -55.25 15.13
N LYS A 269 22.09 -56.33 15.88
CA LYS A 269 23.29 -56.74 16.63
C LYS A 269 23.56 -55.81 17.83
N LYS A 270 23.00 -56.23 18.98
CA LYS A 270 23.40 -55.89 20.35
C LYS A 270 24.92 -56.00 20.49
N LYS A 271 25.53 -55.04 21.19
CA LYS A 271 26.82 -55.24 21.84
C LYS A 271 26.79 -54.55 23.20
N ASP A 272 26.54 -55.36 24.21
CA ASP A 272 26.84 -55.07 25.60
C ASP A 272 28.37 -55.13 25.78
N ALA A 273 28.94 -54.17 26.50
CA ALA A 273 30.20 -54.29 27.22
C ALA A 273 30.34 -53.11 28.20
N GLN A 274 29.85 -53.31 29.42
CA GLN A 274 30.37 -52.64 30.60
C GLN A 274 31.46 -53.54 31.20
N GLY A 275 32.62 -52.95 31.40
CA GLY A 275 33.76 -53.47 32.14
C GLY A 275 34.56 -52.25 32.58
#